data_AF-L7EZG9-F1
#
_entry.id   AF-L7EZG9-F1
#
_cell.length_a   1.000
_cell.length_b   1.000
_cell.length_c   1.000
_cell.angle_alpha   90.00
_cell.angle_beta   90.00
_cell.angle_gamma   90.00
#
_symmetry.space_group_name_H-M   'P 1'
#
loop_
_entity.id
_entity.type
_entity.pdbx_description
1 polymer ?
#
loop_
_entity_poly.entity_id
_entity_poly.type
_entity_poly.pdbx_seq_one_letter_code
_entity_poly.pdbx_strand_id
1 'polypeptide(L)'
;MVRQACRPLQYDTRPIEGATAATRPWEADPDTTFKRRLGKSPQELGNTTGTPDCPDIWELANGDIAVIGRDLTQSLGANLPAGVSIGADERLVVIPRNMLVAAKPDIPSV
;
A
#
# COMPACT_ATOMS: atom_id res chain seq x y z
N MET A 1 -1.83 44.02 -32.67
CA MET A 1 -1.21 42.85 -31.99
C MET A 1 -1.51 42.94 -30.50
N VAL A 2 -2.62 42.35 -30.04
CA VAL A 2 -2.99 42.34 -28.62
C VAL A 2 -2.58 40.98 -28.07
N ARG A 3 -1.51 40.92 -27.26
CA ARG A 3 -1.10 39.69 -26.58
C ARG A 3 -2.01 39.48 -25.38
N GLN A 4 -2.91 38.52 -25.50
CA GLN A 4 -3.76 38.05 -24.40
C GLN A 4 -2.87 37.24 -23.45
N ALA A 5 -2.62 37.76 -22.25
CA ALA A 5 -1.92 37.03 -21.22
C ALA A 5 -2.85 35.94 -20.67
N CYS A 6 -2.43 34.67 -20.78
CA CYS A 6 -3.13 33.54 -20.16
C CYS A 6 -3.01 33.69 -18.64
N ARG A 7 -4.12 34.00 -17.96
CA ARG A 7 -4.18 34.09 -16.49
C ARG A 7 -3.99 32.67 -15.92
N PRO A 8 -3.11 32.45 -14.92
CA PRO A 8 -3.02 31.15 -14.27
C PRO A 8 -4.33 30.87 -13.52
N LEU A 9 -4.89 29.68 -13.74
CA LEU A 9 -5.99 29.15 -12.94
C LEU A 9 -5.45 28.92 -11.52
N GLN A 10 -5.83 29.80 -10.59
CA GLN A 10 -5.66 29.54 -9.16
C GLN A 10 -6.64 28.43 -8.79
N TYR A 11 -6.13 27.20 -8.63
CA TYR A 11 -6.90 26.14 -8.03
C TYR A 11 -7.06 26.47 -6.55
N ASP A 12 -8.31 26.65 -6.14
CA ASP A 12 -8.68 26.84 -4.74
C ASP A 12 -8.40 25.53 -3.98
N THR A 13 -7.30 25.48 -3.25
CA THR A 13 -6.88 24.32 -2.44
C THR A 13 -7.57 24.28 -1.07
N ARG A 14 -8.66 25.04 -0.87
CA ARG A 14 -9.40 24.96 0.39
C ARG A 14 -10.04 23.57 0.53
N PRO A 15 -9.83 22.88 1.67
CA PRO A 15 -10.56 21.66 1.97
C PRO A 15 -12.07 21.98 1.91
N ILE A 16 -12.82 21.14 1.20
CA ILE A 16 -14.28 21.14 1.30
C ILE A 16 -14.66 20.66 2.72
N GLU A 17 -14.82 21.62 3.63
CA GLU A 17 -15.43 21.38 4.94
C GLU A 17 -16.80 20.69 4.73
N GLY A 18 -16.90 19.44 5.14
CA GLY A 18 -18.16 18.68 5.11
C GLY A 18 -18.27 17.56 4.08
N ALA A 19 -17.21 17.20 3.35
CA ALA A 19 -17.18 15.90 2.69
C ALA A 19 -17.01 14.80 3.75
N THR A 20 -18.12 14.30 4.29
CA THR A 20 -18.14 13.09 5.11
C THR A 20 -17.54 11.98 4.26
N ALA A 21 -16.30 11.60 4.56
CA ALA A 21 -15.71 10.39 4.01
C ALA A 21 -16.72 9.28 4.29
N ALA A 22 -17.24 8.66 3.22
CA ALA A 22 -18.14 7.53 3.37
C ALA A 22 -17.46 6.55 4.33
N THR A 23 -18.08 6.30 5.48
CA THR A 23 -17.46 5.49 6.55
C THR A 23 -17.33 4.08 6.00
N ARG A 24 -16.13 3.75 5.55
CA ARG A 24 -15.81 2.39 5.10
C ARG A 24 -16.03 1.45 6.28
N PRO A 25 -16.48 0.21 6.04
CA PRO A 25 -16.61 -0.79 7.12
C PRO A 25 -15.29 -1.05 7.88
N TRP A 26 -14.15 -0.74 7.26
CA TRP A 26 -12.81 -0.81 7.83
C TRP A 26 -11.93 0.28 7.21
N GLU A 27 -11.00 0.83 8.00
CA GLU A 27 -9.99 1.81 7.58
C GLU A 27 -8.67 1.49 8.29
N ALA A 28 -7.55 1.65 7.60
CA ALA A 28 -6.24 1.42 8.22
C ALA A 28 -5.95 2.51 9.26
N ASP A 29 -5.50 2.12 10.45
CA ASP A 29 -5.09 3.03 11.51
C ASP A 29 -3.67 3.57 11.24
N PRO A 30 -3.49 4.85 10.84
CA PRO A 30 -2.18 5.40 10.53
C PRO A 30 -1.31 5.60 11.79
N ASP A 31 -1.90 5.57 12.99
CA ASP A 31 -1.23 5.78 14.26
C ASP A 31 -0.80 4.46 14.93
N THR A 32 -1.09 3.31 14.31
CA THR A 32 -0.64 2.01 14.80
C THR A 32 0.87 1.82 14.64
N THR A 33 1.40 0.77 15.28
CA THR A 33 2.84 0.46 15.28
C THR A 33 3.12 -0.97 14.81
N PHE A 34 4.36 -1.25 14.42
CA PHE A 34 4.79 -2.61 14.06
C PHE A 34 4.92 -3.48 15.31
N LYS A 35 4.30 -4.66 15.30
CA LYS A 35 4.36 -5.62 16.42
C LYS A 35 5.41 -6.69 16.20
N ARG A 36 5.31 -7.46 15.11
CA ARG A 36 6.29 -8.52 14.77
C ARG A 36 6.30 -8.82 13.28
N ARG A 37 7.43 -9.32 12.79
CA ARG A 37 7.56 -9.86 11.43
C ARG A 37 6.85 -11.19 11.32
N LEU A 38 6.22 -11.44 10.17
CA LEU A 38 5.67 -12.75 9.82
C LEU A 38 6.62 -13.45 8.84
N GLY A 39 7.09 -14.63 9.22
CA GLY A 39 8.06 -15.40 8.46
C GLY A 39 9.51 -14.90 8.59
N LYS A 40 10.30 -15.17 7.56
CA LYS A 40 11.74 -14.87 7.52
C LYS A 40 12.01 -13.49 6.91
N SER A 41 13.15 -12.91 7.26
CA SER A 41 13.64 -11.68 6.63
C SER A 41 13.94 -11.89 5.14
N PRO A 42 13.90 -10.82 4.32
CA PRO A 42 14.30 -10.93 2.91
C PRO A 42 15.75 -11.39 2.76
N GLN A 43 16.65 -11.09 3.71
CA GLN A 43 18.04 -11.57 3.72
C GLN A 43 18.10 -13.09 3.90
N GLU A 44 17.38 -13.64 4.87
CA GLU A 44 17.31 -15.09 5.10
C GLU A 44 16.70 -15.86 3.93
N LEU A 45 15.87 -15.19 3.12
CA LEU A 45 15.25 -15.76 1.92
C LEU A 45 16.06 -15.50 0.64
N GLY A 46 17.18 -14.79 0.72
CA GLY A 46 18.01 -14.44 -0.45
C GLY A 46 17.35 -13.45 -1.41
N ASN A 47 16.35 -12.70 -0.95
CA ASN A 47 15.59 -11.73 -1.75
C ASN A 47 16.27 -10.35 -1.83
N THR A 48 17.38 -10.13 -1.11
CA THR A 48 18.18 -8.90 -1.13
C THR A 48 19.66 -9.23 -0.98
N THR A 49 20.53 -8.41 -1.59
CA THR A 49 21.98 -8.63 -1.66
C THR A 49 22.81 -7.61 -0.88
N GLY A 50 22.20 -6.69 -0.11
CA GLY A 50 23.02 -5.74 0.67
C GLY A 50 22.35 -4.47 1.19
N THR A 51 21.06 -4.25 0.96
CA THR A 51 20.30 -3.14 1.58
C THR A 51 19.15 -3.67 2.44
N PRO A 52 18.77 -2.98 3.53
CA PRO A 52 17.71 -3.44 4.44
C PRO A 52 16.31 -3.47 3.81
N ASP A 53 16.13 -2.86 2.64
CA ASP A 53 14.81 -2.49 2.17
C ASP A 53 14.19 -3.58 1.30
N CYS A 54 13.19 -4.26 1.89
CA CYS A 54 12.10 -5.00 1.23
C CYS A 54 12.51 -6.20 0.34
N PRO A 55 11.63 -7.20 0.14
CA PRO A 55 10.22 -7.33 0.55
C PRO A 55 10.00 -7.80 2.00
N ASP A 56 8.86 -7.47 2.60
CA ASP A 56 8.55 -7.80 4.01
C ASP A 56 7.05 -7.97 4.33
N ILE A 57 6.73 -8.69 5.41
CA ILE A 57 5.36 -8.88 5.94
C ILE A 57 5.39 -8.71 7.47
N TRP A 58 4.54 -7.84 8.00
CA TRP A 58 4.48 -7.53 9.43
C TRP A 58 3.05 -7.57 9.96
N GLU A 59 2.91 -8.07 11.18
CA GLU A 59 1.73 -7.86 12.03
C GLU A 59 1.88 -6.51 12.75
N LEU A 60 0.83 -5.70 12.70
CA LEU A 60 0.73 -4.41 13.40
C LEU A 60 0.13 -4.61 14.79
N ALA A 61 0.31 -3.62 15.67
CA ALA A 61 -0.10 -3.69 17.07
C ALA A 61 -1.62 -3.84 17.25
N ASN A 62 -2.39 -3.30 16.31
CA ASN A 62 -3.85 -3.43 16.26
C ASN A 62 -4.33 -4.75 15.61
N GLY A 63 -3.42 -5.60 15.13
CA GLY A 63 -3.72 -6.87 14.46
C GLY A 63 -3.82 -6.81 12.94
N ASP A 64 -3.76 -5.61 12.32
CA ASP A 64 -3.70 -5.47 10.87
C ASP A 64 -2.36 -5.98 10.32
N ILE A 65 -2.29 -6.22 9.00
CA ILE A 65 -1.09 -6.73 8.33
C ILE A 65 -0.53 -5.68 7.38
N ALA A 66 0.74 -5.32 7.57
CA ALA A 66 1.50 -4.51 6.63
C ALA A 66 2.28 -5.42 5.66
N VAL A 67 2.14 -5.14 4.36
CA VAL A 67 2.88 -5.83 3.29
C VAL A 67 3.73 -4.81 2.55
N ILE A 68 5.04 -5.04 2.50
CA ILE A 68 6.00 -4.15 1.84
C ILE A 68 6.65 -4.87 0.67
N GLY A 69 6.58 -4.26 -0.51
CA GLY A 69 7.04 -4.88 -1.74
C GLY A 69 7.17 -3.86 -2.88
N ARG A 70 7.10 -4.35 -4.12
CA ARG A 70 7.19 -3.51 -5.31
C ARG A 70 5.81 -2.97 -5.68
N ASP A 71 5.65 -1.65 -5.71
CA ASP A 71 4.46 -1.02 -6.27
C ASP A 71 4.40 -1.25 -7.79
N LEU A 72 3.34 -1.93 -8.25
CA LEU A 72 3.03 -2.18 -9.65
C LEU A 72 1.62 -1.69 -10.01
N THR A 73 1.10 -0.70 -9.29
CA THR A 73 -0.23 -0.11 -9.49
C THR A 73 -0.44 0.33 -10.93
N GLN A 74 0.54 1.01 -11.53
CA GLN A 74 0.39 1.49 -12.92
C GLN A 74 0.39 0.36 -13.95
N SER A 75 1.27 -0.63 -13.81
CA SER A 75 1.47 -1.67 -14.83
C SER A 75 0.41 -2.77 -14.76
N LEU A 76 0.08 -3.24 -13.54
CA LEU A 76 -0.93 -4.29 -13.34
C LEU A 76 -2.34 -3.72 -13.16
N GLY A 77 -2.48 -2.48 -12.68
CA GLY A 77 -3.79 -1.81 -12.55
C GLY A 77 -4.51 -1.61 -13.88
N ALA A 78 -3.78 -1.55 -15.00
CA ALA A 78 -4.37 -1.49 -16.34
C ALA A 78 -4.99 -2.82 -16.81
N ASN A 79 -4.64 -3.94 -16.16
CA ASN A 79 -5.01 -5.30 -16.56
C ASN A 79 -5.58 -6.10 -15.39
N LEU A 80 -6.44 -5.47 -14.58
CA LEU A 80 -7.05 -6.12 -13.43
C LEU A 80 -8.06 -7.21 -13.85
N PRO A 81 -8.12 -8.33 -13.12
CA PRO A 81 -9.18 -9.32 -13.30
C PRO A 81 -10.58 -8.72 -13.10
N ALA A 82 -11.59 -9.38 -13.67
CA ALA A 82 -12.98 -8.97 -13.46
C ALA A 82 -13.33 -8.97 -11.97
N GLY A 83 -13.97 -7.89 -11.52
CA GLY A 83 -14.38 -7.70 -10.12
C GLY A 83 -13.29 -7.16 -9.18
N VAL A 84 -12.09 -6.85 -9.69
CA VAL A 84 -11.01 -6.23 -8.91
C VAL A 84 -10.87 -4.76 -9.31
N SER A 85 -10.79 -3.88 -8.33
CA SER A 85 -10.54 -2.45 -8.50
C SER A 85 -9.50 -1.97 -7.50
N ILE A 86 -8.79 -0.88 -7.82
CA ILE A 86 -7.89 -0.19 -6.90
C ILE A 86 -8.49 1.19 -6.64
N GLY A 87 -8.78 1.50 -5.38
CA GLY A 87 -9.24 2.80 -4.90
C GLY A 87 -8.19 3.90 -5.07
N ALA A 88 -8.60 5.16 -4.93
CA ALA A 88 -7.71 6.31 -5.14
C ALA A 88 -6.52 6.35 -4.15
N ASP A 89 -6.76 5.84 -2.95
CA ASP A 89 -5.83 5.73 -1.82
C ASP A 89 -5.24 4.32 -1.65
N GLU A 90 -5.50 3.41 -2.58
CA GLU A 90 -4.96 2.06 -2.57
C GLU A 90 -3.77 1.93 -3.53
N ARG A 91 -2.91 0.93 -3.27
CA ARG A 91 -1.78 0.56 -4.13
C ARG A 91 -1.71 -0.95 -4.32
N LEU A 92 -1.38 -1.37 -5.53
CA LEU A 92 -1.09 -2.77 -5.84
C LEU A 92 0.40 -3.03 -5.60
N VAL A 93 0.68 -3.72 -4.50
CA VAL A 93 2.04 -4.11 -4.09
C VAL A 93 2.28 -5.59 -4.36
N VAL A 94 3.41 -5.91 -4.97
CA VAL A 94 3.82 -7.29 -5.28
C VAL A 94 5.01 -7.71 -4.41
N ILE A 95 4.89 -8.90 -3.82
CA ILE A 95 5.96 -9.57 -3.06
C ILE A 95 6.34 -10.91 -3.71
N PRO A 96 7.60 -11.39 -3.55
CA PRO A 96 7.98 -12.73 -3.96
C PRO A 96 7.17 -13.81 -3.24
N ARG A 97 6.85 -14.90 -3.96
CA ARG A 97 6.09 -16.04 -3.42
C ARG A 97 6.71 -16.64 -2.17
N ASN A 98 8.04 -16.73 -2.11
CA ASN A 98 8.75 -17.33 -0.97
C ASN A 98 8.54 -16.53 0.34
N MET A 99 8.30 -15.21 0.28
CA MET A 99 7.95 -14.38 1.44
C MET A 99 6.63 -14.84 2.06
N LEU A 100 5.57 -14.91 1.23
CA LEU A 100 4.25 -15.32 1.71
C LEU A 100 4.25 -16.77 2.22
N VAL A 101 4.97 -17.66 1.54
CA VAL A 101 5.12 -19.05 1.99
C VAL A 101 5.85 -19.12 3.34
N ALA A 102 6.90 -18.32 3.53
CA ALA A 102 7.64 -18.26 4.79
C ALA A 102 6.80 -17.68 5.94
N ALA A 103 5.84 -16.80 5.65
CA ALA A 103 4.93 -16.22 6.65
C ALA A 103 3.83 -17.20 7.11
N LYS A 104 3.50 -18.23 6.30
CA LYS A 104 2.40 -19.17 6.59
C LYS A 104 2.38 -19.73 8.03
N PRO A 105 3.48 -20.19 8.63
CA PRO A 105 3.46 -20.74 9.99
C PRO A 105 3.07 -19.71 11.07
N ASP A 106 3.23 -18.42 10.79
CA ASP A 106 2.90 -17.33 11.71
C ASP A 106 1.48 -16.77 11.52
N ILE A 107 0.80 -17.16 10.43
CA ILE A 107 -0.57 -16.71 10.11
C ILE A 107 -1.58 -17.67 10.77
N PRO A 108 -2.48 -17.17 11.64
CA PRO A 108 -3.51 -17.99 12.27
C PRO A 108 -4.45 -18.65 11.25
N SER A 109 -4.94 -19.86 11.55
CA SER A 109 -5.86 -20.63 10.69
C SER A 109 -7.35 -20.38 10.97
N VAL A 110 -7.68 -19.32 11.71
CA VAL A 110 -9.02 -19.08 12.30
C VAL A 110 -9.69 -17.84 11.76
#